data_AF-A0A2V5PPB0-F1
#
_entry.id   AF-A0A2V5PPB0-F1
#
_cell.length_a   1.000
_cell.length_b   1.000
_cell.length_c   1.000
_cell.angle_alpha   90.00
_cell.angle_beta   90.00
_cell.angle_gamma   90.00
#
_symmetry.space_group_name_H-M   'P 1'
#
loop_
_entity.id
_entity.type
_entity.pdbx_description
1 polymer ?
#
loop_
_entity_poly.entity_id
_entity_poly.type
_entity_poly.pdbx_seq_one_letter_code
_entity_poly.pdbx_strand_id
1 'polypeptide(L)'
;MASIVKISTRVRNRKDVETLRGLLRRPCKVPLCVIGMGPLGKSTRVSFAAEGSCLTYGYLDRPAAPGQMSAARLVERLRAELAKYDKDYLSRRRELAYA
;
A
#
# COMPACT_ATOMS: atom_id res chain seq x y z
N MET A 1 -6.66 7.81 21.50
CA MET A 1 -7.05 7.77 20.07
C MET A 1 -6.03 6.95 19.29
N ALA A 2 -6.40 6.35 18.16
CA ALA A 2 -5.47 5.59 17.32
C ALA A 2 -4.55 6.52 16.50
N SER A 3 -3.27 6.16 16.36
CA SER A 3 -2.31 6.93 15.56
C SER A 3 -2.46 6.71 14.05
N ILE A 4 -2.88 5.51 13.66
CA ILE A 4 -3.17 5.12 12.27
C ILE A 4 -4.37 4.18 12.29
N VAL A 5 -5.32 4.39 11.37
CA VAL A 5 -6.45 3.47 11.18
C VAL A 5 -6.18 2.57 10.00
N LYS A 6 -6.30 1.25 10.19
CA LYS A 6 -6.12 0.26 9.12
C LYS A 6 -7.42 -0.44 8.79
N ILE A 7 -7.80 -0.40 7.51
CA ILE A 7 -8.99 -1.04 6.96
C ILE A 7 -8.55 -1.99 5.86
N SER A 8 -8.83 -3.28 6.03
CA SER A 8 -8.50 -4.32 5.04
C SER A 8 -9.68 -5.24 4.85
N THR A 9 -10.24 -5.31 3.64
CA THR A 9 -11.46 -6.08 3.37
C THR A 9 -11.36 -6.90 2.09
N ARG A 10 -12.09 -8.01 2.01
CA ARG A 10 -12.14 -8.86 0.80
C ARG A 10 -12.91 -8.13 -0.30
N VAL A 11 -12.25 -7.90 -1.43
CA VAL A 11 -12.86 -7.33 -2.64
C VAL A 11 -13.43 -8.47 -3.48
N ARG A 12 -14.72 -8.40 -3.82
CA ARG A 12 -15.43 -9.36 -4.65
C ARG A 12 -15.72 -8.83 -6.05
N ASN A 13 -15.77 -7.52 -6.22
CA ASN A 13 -16.04 -6.86 -7.49
C ASN A 13 -15.38 -5.46 -7.54
N ARG A 14 -15.47 -4.79 -8.68
CA ARG A 14 -14.88 -3.44 -8.86
C ARG A 14 -15.53 -2.37 -7.98
N LYS A 15 -16.83 -2.51 -7.66
CA LYS A 15 -17.54 -1.55 -6.79
C LYS A 15 -16.94 -1.55 -5.38
N ASP A 16 -16.54 -2.71 -4.86
CA ASP A 16 -15.86 -2.79 -3.56
C ASP A 16 -14.53 -2.02 -3.55
N VAL A 17 -13.77 -2.05 -4.67
CA VAL A 17 -12.55 -1.24 -4.81
C VAL A 17 -12.87 0.24 -4.76
N GLU A 18 -13.90 0.69 -5.48
CA GLU A 18 -14.33 2.10 -5.46
C GLU A 18 -14.84 2.52 -4.07
N THR A 19 -15.54 1.64 -3.35
CA THR A 19 -15.96 1.89 -1.97
C THR A 19 -14.76 2.11 -1.06
N LEU A 20 -13.73 1.25 -1.16
CA LEU A 20 -12.50 1.43 -0.38
C LEU A 20 -11.74 2.70 -0.77
N ARG A 21 -11.65 2.99 -2.07
CA ARG A 21 -11.07 4.25 -2.57
C ARG A 21 -11.79 5.48 -2.00
N GLY A 22 -13.12 5.41 -1.89
CA GLY A 22 -13.93 6.46 -1.29
C GLY A 22 -13.54 6.80 0.15
N LEU A 23 -12.95 5.86 0.91
CA LEU A 23 -12.46 6.13 2.27
C LEU A 23 -11.25 7.09 2.25
N LEU A 24 -10.37 6.96 1.25
CA LEU A 24 -9.18 7.82 1.12
C LEU A 24 -9.52 9.23 0.64
N ARG A 25 -10.64 9.39 -0.06
CA ARG A 25 -11.12 10.70 -0.55
C ARG A 25 -11.83 11.52 0.52
N ARG A 26 -12.23 10.90 1.63
CA ARG A 26 -12.90 11.59 2.73
C ARG A 26 -11.86 12.20 3.67
N PRO A 27 -12.05 13.44 4.15
CA PRO A 27 -11.19 14.01 5.17
C PRO A 27 -11.16 13.11 6.41
N CYS A 28 -9.98 12.71 6.84
CA CYS A 28 -9.77 11.97 8.06
C CYS A 28 -8.71 12.69 8.90
N LYS A 29 -8.94 12.83 10.21
CA LYS A 29 -7.99 13.46 11.13
C LYS A 29 -6.77 12.58 11.44
N VAL A 30 -6.81 11.31 11.04
CA VAL A 30 -5.76 10.33 11.27
C VAL A 30 -5.38 9.66 9.94
N PRO A 31 -4.11 9.32 9.71
CA PRO A 31 -3.68 8.59 8.52
C PRO A 31 -4.42 7.25 8.37
N LEU A 32 -4.78 6.92 7.13
CA LEU A 32 -5.47 5.69 6.80
C LEU A 32 -4.56 4.72 6.05
N CYS A 33 -4.56 3.45 6.44
CA CYS A 33 -4.07 2.33 5.64
C CYS A 33 -5.27 1.57 5.08
N VAL A 34 -5.46 1.59 3.76
CA VAL A 34 -6.61 0.95 3.11
C VAL A 34 -6.13 -0.09 2.10
N ILE A 35 -6.62 -1.34 2.22
CA ILE A 35 -6.18 -2.46 1.37
C ILE A 35 -7.37 -3.32 0.96
N GLY A 36 -7.52 -3.56 -0.34
CA GLY A 36 -8.34 -4.64 -0.88
C GLY A 36 -7.60 -5.98 -0.78
N MET A 37 -8.24 -6.99 -0.19
CA MET A 37 -7.76 -8.36 -0.11
C MET A 37 -8.35 -9.23 -1.23
N GLY A 38 -7.63 -10.29 -1.59
CA GLY A 38 -8.03 -11.20 -2.67
C GLY A 38 -7.52 -10.76 -4.04
N PRO A 39 -7.77 -11.56 -5.10
CA PRO A 39 -7.19 -11.34 -6.43
C PRO A 39 -7.49 -9.95 -7.01
N LEU A 40 -8.72 -9.48 -6.86
CA LEU A 40 -9.18 -8.17 -7.36
C LEU A 40 -8.63 -6.98 -6.55
N GLY A 41 -8.21 -7.21 -5.30
CA GLY A 41 -7.62 -6.20 -4.43
C GLY A 41 -6.10 -6.07 -4.56
N LYS A 42 -5.44 -6.95 -5.32
CA LYS A 42 -3.96 -7.01 -5.38
C LYS A 42 -3.32 -5.69 -5.78
N SER A 43 -3.91 -4.98 -6.75
CA SER A 43 -3.40 -3.69 -7.23
C SER A 43 -3.53 -2.57 -6.20
N THR A 44 -4.50 -2.64 -5.28
CA THR A 44 -4.71 -1.56 -4.29
C THR A 44 -3.53 -1.39 -3.36
N ARG A 45 -2.69 -2.42 -3.18
CA ARG A 45 -1.44 -2.34 -2.39
C ARG A 45 -0.44 -1.32 -2.95
N VAL A 46 -0.57 -0.95 -4.22
CA VAL A 46 0.27 0.06 -4.88
C VAL A 46 -0.58 1.28 -5.23
N SER A 47 -1.73 1.07 -5.90
CA SER A 47 -2.55 2.19 -6.36
C SER A 47 -3.08 3.05 -5.22
N PHE A 48 -3.48 2.47 -4.08
CA PHE A 48 -3.96 3.27 -2.95
C PHE A 48 -2.84 3.98 -2.21
N ALA A 49 -1.58 3.53 -2.31
CA ALA A 49 -0.45 4.31 -1.80
C ALA A 49 -0.31 5.62 -2.59
N ALA A 50 -0.60 5.60 -3.90
CA ALA A 50 -0.68 6.82 -4.72
C ALA A 50 -1.84 7.73 -4.29
N GLU A 51 -2.94 7.15 -3.81
CA GLU A 51 -4.17 7.86 -3.44
C GLU A 51 -4.23 8.25 -1.95
N GLY A 52 -3.13 8.16 -1.21
CA GLY A 52 -3.01 8.65 0.17
C GLY A 52 -3.10 7.60 1.28
N SER A 53 -3.17 6.30 0.94
CA SER A 53 -2.99 5.24 1.95
C SER A 53 -1.56 5.27 2.49
N CYS A 54 -1.41 5.48 3.80
CA CYS A 54 -0.11 5.74 4.42
C CYS A 54 0.78 4.50 4.57
N LEU A 55 0.19 3.30 4.50
CA LEU A 55 0.91 2.03 4.62
C LEU A 55 0.43 1.01 3.58
N THR A 56 1.32 0.09 3.23
CA THR A 56 1.05 -1.10 2.44
C THR A 56 1.93 -2.26 2.93
N TYR A 57 1.63 -3.49 2.51
CA TYR A 57 2.28 -4.69 3.04
C TYR A 57 2.60 -5.69 1.92
N GLY A 58 3.86 -6.11 1.87
CA GLY A 58 4.35 -7.28 1.16
C GLY A 58 4.76 -8.37 2.15
N TYR A 59 5.07 -9.57 1.66
CA TYR A 59 5.58 -10.67 2.51
C TYR A 59 7.08 -10.90 2.30
N LEU A 60 7.79 -11.41 3.32
CA LEU A 60 9.19 -11.83 3.20
C LEU A 60 9.26 -13.30 2.79
N ASP A 61 8.83 -14.20 3.66
CA ASP A 61 8.90 -15.65 3.41
C ASP A 61 7.63 -16.19 2.76
N ARG A 62 6.49 -16.08 3.47
CA ARG A 62 5.21 -16.62 3.03
C ARG A 62 4.11 -15.54 3.09
N PRO A 63 3.16 -15.51 2.14
CA PRO A 63 2.03 -14.59 2.18
C PRO A 63 1.20 -14.78 3.45
N ALA A 64 0.93 -13.69 4.17
CA ALA A 64 0.01 -13.70 5.32
C ALA A 64 -1.47 -13.50 4.90
N ALA A 65 -1.71 -13.06 3.66
CA ALA A 65 -3.04 -12.81 3.14
C ALA A 65 -3.16 -13.20 1.64
N PRO A 66 -4.36 -13.63 1.19
CA PRO A 66 -4.61 -13.95 -0.21
C PRO A 66 -4.30 -12.77 -1.14
N GLY A 67 -3.50 -13.02 -2.18
CA GLY A 67 -3.13 -12.03 -3.18
C GLY A 67 -2.02 -11.07 -2.74
N GLN A 68 -1.40 -11.25 -1.56
CA GLN A 68 -0.25 -10.46 -1.14
C GLN A 68 0.97 -10.75 -2.03
N MET A 69 1.66 -9.70 -2.46
CA MET A 69 2.91 -9.81 -3.23
C MET A 69 4.12 -9.82 -2.29
N SER A 70 5.27 -10.33 -2.75
CA SER A 70 6.50 -10.26 -1.95
C SER A 70 6.89 -8.80 -1.70
N ALA A 71 7.59 -8.55 -0.60
CA ALA A 71 8.07 -7.21 -0.24
C ALA A 71 8.99 -6.66 -1.34
N ALA A 72 9.88 -7.49 -1.88
CA ALA A 72 10.74 -7.11 -3.01
C ALA A 72 9.92 -6.65 -4.22
N ARG A 73 8.92 -7.44 -4.64
CA ARG A 73 8.05 -7.08 -5.77
C ARG A 73 7.20 -5.84 -5.49
N LEU A 74 6.76 -5.66 -4.25
CA LEU A 74 6.02 -4.47 -3.84
C LEU A 74 6.88 -3.21 -3.95
N VAL A 75 8.13 -3.26 -3.49
CA VAL A 75 9.09 -2.16 -3.60
C VAL A 75 9.35 -1.81 -5.06
N GLU A 76 9.60 -2.80 -5.93
CA GLU A 76 9.74 -2.58 -7.38
C GLU A 76 8.56 -1.80 -7.97
N ARG A 77 7.34 -2.23 -7.61
CA ARG A 77 6.11 -1.60 -8.11
C ARG A 77 5.91 -0.20 -7.57
N LEU A 78 6.15 0.02 -6.27
CA LEU A 78 6.05 1.35 -5.68
C LEU A 78 7.07 2.32 -6.30
N ARG A 79 8.30 1.87 -6.56
CA ARG A 79 9.32 2.68 -7.23
C ARG A 79 8.91 3.05 -8.66
N ALA A 80 8.34 2.09 -9.39
CA ALA A 80 7.88 2.34 -10.76
C ALA A 80 6.66 3.27 -10.84
N GLU A 81 5.74 3.21 -9.87
CA GLU A 81 4.47 3.96 -9.92
C GLU A 81 4.50 5.28 -9.15
N LEU A 82 5.40 5.45 -8.18
CA LEU A 82 5.47 6.62 -7.30
C LEU A 82 6.85 7.28 -7.34
N ALA A 83 7.01 8.30 -8.18
CA ALA A 83 8.29 9.02 -8.34
C ALA A 83 8.86 9.57 -7.02
N LYS A 84 7.99 10.00 -6.08
CA LYS A 84 8.43 10.42 -4.74
C LYS A 84 9.04 9.25 -3.96
N TYR A 85 8.40 8.09 -3.97
CA TYR A 85 8.89 6.90 -3.27
C TYR A 85 10.23 6.43 -3.83
N ASP A 86 10.41 6.45 -5.15
CA ASP A 86 11.69 6.07 -5.77
C ASP A 86 12.83 7.00 -5.33
N LYS A 87 12.61 8.32 -5.33
CA LYS A 87 13.59 9.30 -4.84
C LYS A 87 13.95 9.04 -3.37
N ASP A 88 12.96 8.86 -2.51
CA ASP A 88 13.16 8.60 -1.08
C ASP A 88 13.92 7.28 -0.85
N TYR A 89 13.58 6.23 -1.62
CA TYR A 89 14.25 4.94 -1.57
C TYR A 89 15.73 5.03 -1.95
N LEU A 90 16.05 5.75 -3.03
CA LEU A 90 17.42 5.95 -3.49
C LEU A 90 18.25 6.75 -2.47
N SER A 91 17.67 7.76 -1.81
CA SER A 91 18.34 8.51 -0.75
C SER A 91 18.75 7.60 0.41
N ARG A 92 17.79 6.88 0.98
CA ARG A 92 18.02 5.97 2.13
C ARG A 92 19.04 4.89 1.80
N ARG A 93 19.02 4.38 0.56
CA ARG A 93 19.97 3.39 0.09
C ARG A 93 21.40 3.90 -0.02
N ARG A 94 21.58 5.19 -0.31
CA ARG A 94 22.91 5.83 -0.27
C ARG A 94 23.37 5.97 1.17
N GLU A 95 22.52 6.50 2.05
CA GLU A 95 22.83 6.67 3.48
C GLU A 95 23.28 5.35 4.13
N LEU A 96 22.55 4.25 3.88
CA LEU A 96 22.92 2.92 4.41
C LEU A 96 24.19 2.32 3.80
N ALA A 97 24.61 2.78 2.63
CA ALA A 97 25.86 2.32 2.02
C ALA A 97 27.09 3.05 2.57
N TYR A 98 26.87 4.16 3.29
CA TYR A 98 27.90 4.98 3.92
C TYR A 98 27.85 4.94 5.47
N ALA A 99 27.02 4.08 6.05
CA ALA A 99 26.90 3.82 7.48
C ALA A 99 27.51 2.45 7.81
#